data_AF-A0A9P9XVQ4-F1
#
_entry.id   AF-A0A9P9XVQ4-F1
#
_cell.length_a   1.000
_cell.length_b   1.000
_cell.length_c   1.000
_cell.angle_alpha   90.00
_cell.angle_beta   90.00
_cell.angle_gamma   90.00
#
_symmetry.space_group_name_H-M   'P 1'
#
loop_
_entity.id
_entity.type
_entity.pdbx_description
1 polymer ?
#
loop_
_entity_poly.entity_id
_entity_poly.type
_entity_poly.pdbx_seq_one_letter_code
_entity_poly.pdbx_strand_id
1 'polypeptide(L)'
;MTLITTRKTRRLRYDGTLVSSVFNYANVTDEGLVDNTVTTLAGDSTTIDIWRDFIKPNFSIFPEDVLFQSGAVYSGLVDRKFLTYPVAAWSIMYQGVILTTVYVENTGMLVGDDYFSPALRTSVITDFLNTKATD
;
A
#
# COMPACT_ATOMS: atom_id res chain seq x y z
N MET A 1 -7.70 21.21 -0.65
CA MET A 1 -6.52 21.04 0.22
C MET A 1 -6.83 19.85 1.11
N THR A 2 -6.52 18.65 0.63
CA THR A 2 -7.05 17.39 1.17
C THR A 2 -5.98 16.76 2.07
N LEU A 3 -6.40 16.24 3.23
CA LEU A 3 -5.49 15.72 4.25
C LEU A 3 -4.53 14.67 3.68
N ILE A 4 -3.23 14.99 3.74
CA ILE A 4 -2.12 14.07 3.54
C ILE A 4 -2.24 12.98 4.62
N THR A 5 -2.48 11.74 4.22
CA THR A 5 -2.39 10.61 5.15
C THR A 5 -0.91 10.33 5.40
N THR A 6 -0.28 11.14 6.26
CA THR A 6 1.12 10.95 6.74
C THR A 6 1.28 9.65 7.53
N ARG A 7 0.17 8.99 7.87
CA ARG A 7 0.12 7.73 8.60
C ARG A 7 -0.67 6.65 7.86
N LYS A 8 -0.03 5.55 7.46
CA LYS A 8 -0.74 4.41 6.85
C LYS A 8 -0.93 3.30 7.87
N THR A 9 -2.13 2.73 7.95
CA THR A 9 -2.45 1.63 8.88
C THR A 9 -2.65 0.33 8.11
N ARG A 10 -2.00 -0.75 8.55
CA ARG A 10 -2.17 -2.13 8.06
C ARG A 10 -2.74 -2.98 9.19
N ARG A 11 -3.74 -3.81 8.92
CA ARG A 11 -4.30 -4.78 9.88
C ARG A 11 -4.28 -6.17 9.27
N LEU A 12 -3.80 -7.16 10.02
CA LEU A 12 -3.69 -8.55 9.60
C LEU A 12 -4.06 -9.48 10.74
N ARG A 13 -4.45 -10.70 10.39
CA ARG A 13 -4.40 -11.84 11.31
C ARG A 13 -3.25 -12.74 10.91
N TYR A 14 -2.40 -13.09 11.86
CA TYR A 14 -1.35 -14.08 11.70
C TYR A 14 -1.39 -15.01 12.91
N ASP A 15 -1.59 -16.30 12.67
CA ASP A 15 -1.61 -17.35 13.70
C ASP A 15 -2.49 -17.01 14.93
N GLY A 16 -3.75 -16.65 14.69
CA GLY A 16 -4.70 -16.27 15.75
C GLY A 16 -4.47 -14.89 16.38
N THR A 17 -3.37 -14.22 16.07
CA THR A 17 -3.01 -12.89 16.59
C THR A 17 -3.44 -11.78 15.65
N LEU A 18 -4.13 -10.77 16.18
CA LEU A 18 -4.43 -9.53 15.47
C LEU A 18 -3.21 -8.61 15.53
N VAL A 19 -2.72 -8.22 14.36
CA VAL A 19 -1.58 -7.32 14.22
C VAL A 19 -2.03 -6.07 13.47
N SER A 20 -1.82 -4.91 14.07
CA SER A 20 -1.96 -3.61 13.43
C SER A 20 -0.58 -2.95 13.30
N SER A 21 -0.32 -2.25 12.22
CA SER A 21 0.92 -1.50 12.01
C SER A 21 0.58 -0.10 11.51
N VAL A 22 1.16 0.92 12.12
CA VAL A 22 0.97 2.34 11.76
C VAL A 22 2.31 2.91 11.32
N PHE A 23 2.42 3.18 10.03
CA PHE A 23 3.62 3.72 9.38
C PHE A 23 3.55 5.23 9.31
N ASN A 24 4.55 5.93 9.84
CA ASN A 24 4.67 7.39 9.82
C ASN A 24 5.68 7.84 8.75
N TYR A 25 5.19 8.20 7.57
CA TYR A 25 6.02 8.60 6.44
C TYR A 25 6.58 10.02 6.56
N ALA A 26 6.18 10.78 7.58
CA ALA A 26 6.85 12.02 7.92
C ALA A 26 8.17 11.80 8.68
N ASN A 27 8.46 10.56 9.09
CA ASN A 27 9.66 10.19 9.85
C ASN A 27 10.34 8.99 9.18
N VAL A 28 11.28 9.29 8.29
CA VAL A 28 12.00 8.31 7.47
C VAL A 28 13.50 8.53 7.68
N THR A 29 14.27 7.46 7.84
CA THR A 29 15.73 7.55 7.93
C THR A 29 16.36 7.87 6.57
N ASP A 30 17.63 8.26 6.56
CA ASP A 30 18.36 8.55 5.32
C ASP A 30 18.46 7.30 4.41
N GLU A 31 18.38 6.09 4.99
CA GLU A 31 18.33 4.81 4.26
C GLU A 31 16.92 4.44 3.75
N GLY A 32 15.92 5.31 3.97
CA GLY A 32 14.55 5.09 3.52
C GLY A 32 13.72 4.16 4.42
N LEU A 33 14.15 3.91 5.67
CA LEU A 33 13.37 3.13 6.63
C LEU A 33 12.28 3.99 7.25
N VAL A 34 11.07 3.46 7.36
CA VAL A 34 9.89 4.20 7.82
C VAL A 34 9.60 3.84 9.26
N ASP A 35 9.40 4.86 10.09
CA ASP A 35 8.94 4.73 11.47
C ASP A 35 7.59 3.99 11.52
N ASN A 36 7.57 2.82 12.14
CA ASN A 36 6.41 1.95 12.22
C ASN A 36 6.12 1.57 13.67
N THR A 37 4.88 1.79 14.10
CA THR A 37 4.37 1.29 15.37
C THR A 37 3.48 0.08 15.13
N VAL A 38 3.89 -1.08 15.63
CA VAL A 38 3.14 -2.33 15.58
C VAL A 38 2.41 -2.54 16.90
N THR A 39 1.16 -2.97 16.80
CA THR A 39 0.28 -3.29 17.92
C THR A 39 -0.21 -4.71 17.72
N THR A 40 0.08 -5.61 18.65
CA THR A 40 -0.35 -7.01 18.59
C THR A 40 -1.31 -7.33 19.73
N LEU A 41 -2.36 -8.08 19.41
CA LEU A 41 -3.32 -8.62 20.36
C LEU A 41 -3.50 -10.11 20.04
N ALA A 42 -2.95 -10.97 20.89
CA ALA A 42 -3.18 -12.42 20.79
C ALA A 42 -4.62 -12.75 21.18
N GLY A 43 -5.20 -13.79 20.56
CA GLY A 43 -6.63 -14.08 20.65
C GLY A 43 -7.15 -14.41 22.05
N ASP A 44 -6.29 -14.88 22.95
CA ASP A 44 -6.57 -15.20 24.35
C ASP A 44 -5.99 -14.18 25.34
N SER A 45 -5.32 -13.13 24.84
CA SER A 45 -4.64 -12.15 25.67
C SER A 45 -5.54 -10.96 26.01
N THR A 46 -5.41 -10.47 27.24
CA THR A 46 -5.97 -9.18 27.69
C THR A 46 -4.94 -8.05 27.60
N THR A 47 -3.70 -8.37 27.23
CA THR A 47 -2.61 -7.40 27.09
C THR A 47 -2.36 -7.11 25.61
N ILE A 48 -2.09 -5.84 25.32
CA ILE A 48 -1.68 -5.37 24.01
C ILE A 48 -0.17 -5.17 24.05
N ASP A 49 0.56 -5.79 23.14
CA ASP A 49 1.98 -5.53 22.97
C ASP A 49 2.18 -4.45 21.91
N ILE A 50 2.99 -3.45 22.23
CA ILE A 50 3.32 -2.34 21.33
C ILE A 50 4.82 -2.35 21.11
N TRP A 51 5.22 -2.40 19.85
CA TRP A 51 6.60 -2.31 19.42
C TRP A 51 6.74 -1.22 18.36
N ARG A 52 7.87 -0.51 18.35
CA ARG A 52 8.13 0.56 17.39
C ARG A 52 9.56 0.48 16.90
N ASP A 53 9.73 0.57 15.59
CA ASP A 53 11.04 0.58 14.94
C ASP A 53 10.95 1.17 13.53
N PHE A 54 12.10 1.43 12.94
CA PHE A 54 12.24 1.84 11.55
C PHE A 54 12.38 0.62 10.65
N ILE A 55 11.37 0.36 9.82
CA ILE A 55 11.38 -0.80 8.92
C ILE A 55 11.25 -0.37 7.47
N LYS A 56 11.78 -1.18 6.56
CA LYS A 56 11.47 -1.06 5.14
C LYS A 56 10.10 -1.69 4.89
N PRO A 57 9.04 -0.92 4.56
CA PRO A 57 7.74 -1.51 4.31
C PRO A 57 7.83 -2.47 3.12
N ASN A 58 7.23 -3.64 3.24
CA ASN A 58 7.22 -4.65 2.18
C ASN A 58 6.04 -4.48 1.20
N PHE A 59 5.41 -3.30 1.18
CA PHE A 59 4.33 -2.95 0.28
C PHE A 59 4.65 -1.61 -0.37
N SER A 60 4.17 -1.43 -1.59
CA SER A 60 4.40 -0.22 -2.37
C SER A 60 3.71 0.98 -1.71
N ILE A 61 4.44 2.09 -1.60
CA ILE A 61 3.89 3.40 -1.22
C ILE A 61 4.09 4.34 -2.38
N PHE A 62 3.02 4.99 -2.78
CA PHE A 62 3.03 5.87 -3.91
C PHE A 62 2.75 7.29 -3.43
N PRO A 63 3.59 8.27 -3.78
CA PRO A 63 3.25 9.68 -3.59
C PRO A 63 2.05 10.05 -4.47
N GLU A 64 1.36 11.14 -4.13
CA GLU A 64 0.17 11.60 -4.85
C GLU A 64 0.45 11.85 -6.35
N ASP A 65 1.66 12.31 -6.66
CA ASP A 65 2.14 12.61 -8.01
C ASP A 65 2.96 11.46 -8.63
N VAL A 66 2.82 10.22 -8.13
CA VAL A 66 3.60 9.06 -8.60
C VAL A 66 3.58 8.93 -10.12
N LEU A 67 2.41 9.12 -10.75
CA LEU A 67 2.26 8.94 -12.20
C LEU A 67 3.11 9.94 -12.99
N PHE A 68 3.25 11.16 -12.47
CA PHE A 68 4.08 12.21 -13.08
C PHE A 68 5.55 11.93 -12.81
N GLN A 69 5.92 11.67 -11.55
CA GLN A 69 7.31 11.43 -11.16
C GLN A 69 7.92 10.22 -11.87
N SER A 70 7.11 9.17 -12.11
CA SER A 70 7.58 7.95 -12.76
C SER A 70 7.55 7.99 -14.28
N GLY A 71 7.00 9.05 -14.90
CA GLY A 71 6.73 9.08 -16.34
C GLY A 71 5.80 7.93 -16.76
N ALA A 72 4.70 7.76 -16.02
CA ALA A 72 3.81 6.62 -16.19
C ALA A 72 3.25 6.48 -17.61
N VAL A 73 3.16 5.24 -18.09
CA VAL A 73 2.60 4.91 -19.40
C VAL A 73 1.20 4.36 -19.21
N TYR A 74 0.21 4.96 -19.89
CA TYR A 74 -1.17 4.47 -19.85
C TYR A 74 -1.29 3.14 -20.57
N SER A 75 -1.81 2.12 -19.87
CA SER A 75 -1.91 0.75 -20.37
C SER A 75 -3.34 0.34 -20.74
N GLY A 76 -4.33 1.19 -20.46
CA GLY A 76 -5.74 0.96 -20.81
C GLY A 76 -6.65 0.84 -19.59
N LEU A 77 -7.93 0.54 -19.85
CA LEU A 77 -8.91 0.21 -18.83
C LEU A 77 -8.94 -1.30 -18.60
N VAL A 78 -9.00 -1.71 -17.34
CA VAL A 78 -9.05 -3.12 -16.95
C VAL A 78 -10.12 -3.38 -15.91
N ASP A 79 -10.67 -4.59 -15.93
CA ASP A 79 -11.56 -5.08 -14.89
C ASP A 79 -10.76 -5.70 -13.74
N ARG A 80 -11.14 -5.39 -12.50
CA ARG A 80 -10.56 -5.98 -11.29
C ARG A 80 -11.63 -6.70 -10.48
N LYS A 81 -11.28 -7.86 -9.92
CA LYS A 81 -12.21 -8.79 -9.27
C LYS A 81 -13.08 -8.18 -8.17
N PHE A 82 -12.56 -7.20 -7.43
CA PHE A 82 -13.25 -6.59 -6.28
C PHE A 82 -13.90 -5.23 -6.59
N LEU A 83 -13.83 -4.77 -7.84
CA LEU A 83 -14.42 -3.51 -8.27
C LEU A 83 -15.55 -3.79 -9.26
N THR A 84 -16.63 -3.01 -9.15
CA THR A 84 -17.81 -3.15 -10.02
C THR A 84 -17.69 -2.30 -11.29
N TYR A 85 -16.55 -1.65 -11.50
CA TYR A 85 -16.28 -0.74 -12.61
C TYR A 85 -14.83 -0.89 -13.07
N PRO A 86 -14.54 -0.62 -14.36
CA PRO A 86 -13.18 -0.67 -14.89
C PRO A 86 -12.32 0.47 -14.33
N VAL A 87 -11.02 0.21 -14.19
CA VAL A 87 -10.04 1.17 -13.68
C VAL A 87 -8.89 1.37 -14.65
N ALA A 88 -8.27 2.55 -14.59
CA ALA A 88 -7.14 2.89 -15.45
C ALA A 88 -5.87 2.21 -14.95
N ALA A 89 -5.23 1.43 -15.82
CA ALA A 89 -3.93 0.82 -15.56
C ALA A 89 -2.80 1.70 -16.09
N TRP A 90 -1.77 1.88 -15.27
CA TRP A 90 -0.58 2.67 -15.60
C TRP A 90 0.67 1.89 -15.26
N SER A 91 1.57 1.74 -16.22
CA SER A 91 2.87 1.10 -16.00
C SER A 91 3.91 2.13 -15.56
N ILE A 92 4.62 1.83 -14.47
CA ILE A 92 5.61 2.68 -13.83
C ILE A 92 6.87 1.89 -13.48
N MET A 93 8.01 2.59 -13.34
CA MET A 93 9.21 2.05 -12.72
C MET A 93 9.26 2.44 -11.24
N TYR A 94 8.72 1.59 -10.37
CA TYR A 94 8.76 1.81 -8.92
C TYR A 94 10.20 1.74 -8.39
N GLN A 95 10.60 2.77 -7.64
CA GLN A 95 11.98 2.99 -7.19
C GLN A 95 13.03 2.96 -8.34
N GLY A 96 12.60 3.21 -9.58
CA GLY A 96 13.46 3.19 -10.76
C GLY A 96 13.88 1.80 -11.24
N VAL A 97 13.45 0.71 -10.58
CA VAL A 97 13.96 -0.65 -10.87
C VAL A 97 12.89 -1.72 -10.98
N ILE A 98 11.72 -1.54 -10.37
CA ILE A 98 10.64 -2.55 -10.39
C ILE A 98 9.57 -2.08 -11.36
N LEU A 99 9.32 -2.87 -12.42
CA LEU A 99 8.17 -2.63 -13.28
C LEU A 99 6.89 -2.96 -12.50
N THR A 100 6.08 -1.94 -12.26
CA THR A 100 4.84 -2.03 -11.49
C THR A 100 3.70 -1.47 -12.33
N THR A 101 2.55 -2.14 -12.32
CA THR A 101 1.29 -1.60 -12.84
C THR A 101 0.49 -1.07 -11.67
N VAL A 102 0.20 0.22 -11.66
CA VAL A 102 -0.69 0.86 -10.68
C VAL A 102 -2.07 1.06 -11.29
N TYR A 103 -3.10 0.95 -10.46
CA TYR A 103 -4.48 1.03 -10.90
C TYR A 103 -5.21 2.16 -10.20
N VAL A 104 -5.84 3.02 -10.99
CA VAL A 104 -6.42 4.27 -10.53
C VAL A 104 -7.89 4.34 -10.96
N GLU A 105 -8.77 4.65 -10.02
CA GLU A 105 -10.19 4.87 -10.32
C GLU A 105 -10.44 6.27 -10.91
N ASN A 106 -11.66 6.53 -11.36
CA ASN A 106 -12.02 7.79 -12.03
C ASN A 106 -11.87 9.05 -11.16
N THR A 107 -11.81 8.92 -9.84
CA THR A 107 -11.57 10.02 -8.90
C THR A 107 -10.07 10.34 -8.72
N GLY A 108 -9.19 9.55 -9.33
CA GLY A 108 -7.73 9.65 -9.13
C GLY A 108 -7.22 8.87 -7.93
N MET A 109 -8.08 8.13 -7.21
CA MET A 109 -7.63 7.29 -6.11
C MET A 109 -6.95 6.02 -6.61
N LEU A 110 -5.83 5.68 -5.99
CA LEU A 110 -5.16 4.41 -6.21
C LEU A 110 -5.98 3.28 -5.55
N VAL A 111 -6.29 2.25 -6.33
CA VAL A 111 -7.09 1.08 -5.90
C VAL A 111 -6.28 -0.21 -5.83
N GLY A 112 -5.01 -0.18 -6.27
CA GLY A 112 -4.09 -1.29 -6.09
C GLY A 112 -2.87 -1.20 -7.00
N ASP A 113 -1.99 -2.18 -6.90
CA ASP A 113 -0.79 -2.32 -7.71
C ASP A 113 -0.38 -3.77 -7.88
N ASP A 114 0.19 -4.07 -9.05
CA ASP A 114 0.74 -5.38 -9.39
C ASP A 114 2.20 -5.25 -9.79
N TYR A 115 3.03 -6.17 -9.33
CA TYR A 115 4.42 -6.27 -9.79
C TYR A 115 4.89 -7.72 -9.79
N PHE A 116 5.90 -8.01 -10.61
CA PHE A 116 6.56 -9.30 -10.59
C PHE A 116 7.69 -9.26 -9.55
N SER A 117 7.67 -10.17 -8.57
CA SER A 117 8.75 -10.33 -7.59
C SER A 117 9.74 -11.36 -8.11
N PRO A 118 10.95 -10.97 -8.56
CA PRO A 118 11.91 -11.92 -9.15
C PRO A 118 12.41 -12.94 -8.12
N ALA A 119 12.57 -12.52 -6.87
CA ALA A 119 13.01 -13.38 -5.77
C ALA A 119 12.03 -14.51 -5.47
N LEU A 120 10.72 -14.22 -5.60
CA LEU A 120 9.66 -15.19 -5.34
C LEU A 120 9.13 -15.86 -6.62
N ARG A 121 9.59 -15.42 -7.81
CA ARG A 121 9.13 -15.85 -9.14
C ARG A 121 7.60 -15.85 -9.27
N THR A 122 6.97 -14.85 -8.68
CA THR A 122 5.50 -14.74 -8.62
C THR A 122 5.06 -13.31 -8.85
N SER A 123 3.83 -13.16 -9.32
CA SER A 123 3.15 -11.86 -9.35
C SER A 123 2.59 -11.56 -7.96
N VAL A 124 2.89 -10.37 -7.47
CA VAL A 124 2.28 -9.81 -6.27
C VAL A 124 1.16 -8.90 -6.73
N ILE A 125 -0.05 -9.17 -6.24
CA ILE A 125 -1.25 -8.40 -6.52
C ILE A 125 -1.70 -7.76 -5.22
N THR A 126 -1.83 -6.44 -5.22
CA THR A 126 -2.33 -5.67 -4.09
C THR A 126 -3.65 -5.01 -4.49
N ASP A 127 -4.69 -5.24 -3.70
CA ASP A 127 -5.98 -4.54 -3.79
C ASP A 127 -6.15 -3.62 -2.57
N PHE A 128 -6.45 -2.34 -2.81
CA PHE A 128 -6.85 -1.41 -1.76
C PHE A 128 -8.36 -1.34 -1.68
N LEU A 129 -8.90 -1.77 -0.55
CA LEU A 129 -10.33 -1.66 -0.25
C LEU A 129 -10.63 -0.26 0.29
N ASN A 130 -10.82 0.68 -0.62
CA ASN A 130 -11.23 2.04 -0.28
C ASN A 130 -12.70 2.00 0.18
N THR A 131 -12.94 2.34 1.45
CA THR A 131 -14.30 2.39 2.00
C THR A 131 -14.87 3.77 1.77
N LYS A 132 -15.95 3.88 1.00
CA LYS A 132 -16.72 5.12 0.89
C LYS A 132 -17.81 5.10 1.96
N ALA A 133 -17.75 6.03 2.91
CA ALA A 133 -18.90 6.29 3.77
C ALA A 133 -20.02 6.88 2.91
N THR A 134 -21.20 6.29 2.97
CA THR A 134 -22.43 6.82 2.37
C THR A 134 -23.29 7.34 3.51
N ASP A 135 -23.67 8.61 3.44
CA ASP A 135 -24.71 9.21 4.30
C ASP A 135 -26.10 8.68 3.93
#